data_AF-A0A6G6KBU7-F1
#
_entry.id   AF-A0A6G6KBU7-F1
#
_cell.length_a   1.000
_cell.length_b   1.000
_cell.length_c   1.000
_cell.angle_alpha   90.00
_cell.angle_beta   90.00
_cell.angle_gamma   90.00
#
_symmetry.space_group_name_H-M   'P 1'
#
loop_
_entity.id
_entity.type
_entity.pdbx_description
1 polymer ?
#
loop_
_entity_poly.entity_id
_entity_poly.type
_entity_poly.pdbx_seq_one_letter_code
_entity_poly.pdbx_strand_id
1 'polypeptide(L)'
;MNTLAITLSSPVWWPLIPATLVLIYLLLGITYIGERQVGIVVKRFGMRNLPPGDIIALRGEAGIQADTLPPGLHFFYWIWQYSVTRTALIEVPQDHIALVVAIAGEPIPAGRILGRQVPCDHFQDARAFLTGGGEKGRQNAILTAGTYRINTALFDIITPWNSSQRGINPSSLRIYKVEQDLVGIVTTLDGAPIDEGEIAGTLVAGHDNFQDSQAFLDHGGRRGLQEQVLLSGQWNINPWFAEIEQVHMVEIPIGHVGVVISFVGKAHEDVSGVDFKHGDLVLVGHKGVWVTPLLPGKHPINTRVARVELVPTTNIVLNWATRTEAHAYDAKLNSITVRSRDGFAFNLDVSQIIHIGANEAPRVISRAGSLQNLVDHVLQPLVGNYFRNSAQDYTVLDFLSARSHRQEEAASHIEVALREYDVEAIDTLIGDITPPEALMKTQTDRKIAEEQRKTYEVQEAAETQRQQLVRQTSLADIQHQVVGAEQGVQIAELHARASVRQSEGEAESTRLRAGGDSDAIRATGQAKAEAYRVGVEALGSQNYALIQLMQIIGERNVQVVPDVAVTGGQGGNGLMDALMALMVRRDVEAAETRKILHN
;
A
#
# COMPACT_ATOMS: atom_id res chain seq x y z
N MET A 1 109.99 36.79 -47.77
CA MET A 1 110.26 35.35 -47.61
C MET A 1 111.06 35.14 -46.34
N ASN A 2 110.41 34.50 -45.35
CA ASN A 2 110.96 33.59 -44.33
C ASN A 2 110.26 33.75 -42.98
N THR A 3 109.05 33.19 -42.96
CA THR A 3 108.55 32.27 -41.94
C THR A 3 109.50 31.98 -40.78
N LEU A 4 109.25 32.62 -39.64
CA LEU A 4 109.60 32.11 -38.31
C LEU A 4 108.61 30.99 -37.98
N ALA A 5 108.91 29.79 -38.50
CA ALA A 5 108.27 28.56 -38.08
C ALA A 5 108.77 28.23 -36.67
N ILE A 6 107.91 28.42 -35.67
CA ILE A 6 108.11 27.93 -34.31
C ILE A 6 108.13 26.40 -34.38
N THR A 7 109.31 25.81 -34.18
CA THR A 7 109.53 24.37 -34.16
C THR A 7 108.98 23.79 -32.85
N LEU A 8 107.76 23.27 -32.94
CA LEU A 8 107.06 22.56 -31.88
C LEU A 8 107.61 21.13 -31.75
N SER A 9 108.86 20.95 -31.28
CA SER A 9 109.46 19.61 -31.15
C SER A 9 110.45 19.48 -29.98
N SER A 10 110.03 19.82 -28.76
CA SER A 10 110.73 19.38 -27.54
C SER A 10 109.76 18.65 -26.58
N PRO A 11 110.19 17.53 -25.94
CA PRO A 11 109.32 16.67 -25.12
C PRO A 11 108.88 17.32 -23.80
N VAL A 12 109.30 18.55 -23.53
CA VAL A 12 108.99 19.33 -22.32
C VAL A 12 107.60 19.98 -22.42
N TRP A 13 107.10 20.24 -23.63
CA TRP A 13 105.78 20.87 -23.83
C TRP A 13 104.61 19.88 -23.65
N TRP A 14 104.87 18.58 -23.84
CA TRP A 14 103.85 17.53 -23.71
C TRP A 14 103.22 17.43 -22.31
N PRO A 15 103.98 17.56 -21.19
CA PRO A 15 103.39 17.67 -19.85
C PRO A 15 102.96 19.10 -19.46
N LEU A 16 103.52 20.15 -20.07
CA LEU A 16 103.17 21.55 -19.77
C LEU A 16 101.77 21.93 -20.27
N ILE A 17 101.33 21.42 -21.41
CA ILE A 17 99.99 21.67 -21.96
C ILE A 17 98.87 21.12 -21.04
N PRO A 18 98.89 19.85 -20.59
CA PRO A 18 97.89 19.35 -19.65
C PRO A 18 98.01 20.03 -18.28
N ALA A 19 99.22 20.34 -17.80
CA ALA A 19 99.40 21.07 -16.54
C ALA A 19 98.84 22.50 -16.60
N THR A 20 99.02 23.21 -17.71
CA THR A 20 98.44 24.55 -17.92
C THR A 20 96.93 24.49 -18.09
N LEU A 21 96.38 23.48 -18.77
CA LEU A 21 94.93 23.26 -18.84
C LEU A 21 94.32 22.93 -17.47
N VAL A 22 94.99 22.12 -16.65
CA VAL A 22 94.57 21.83 -15.27
C VAL A 22 94.67 23.09 -14.41
N LEU A 23 95.72 23.89 -14.56
CA LEU A 23 95.88 25.17 -13.86
C LEU A 23 94.78 26.16 -14.28
N ILE A 24 94.47 26.26 -15.57
CA ILE A 24 93.37 27.08 -16.11
C ILE A 24 92.03 26.59 -15.58
N TYR A 25 91.80 25.28 -15.53
CA TYR A 25 90.59 24.69 -14.96
C TYR A 25 90.42 25.01 -13.46
N LEU A 26 91.51 24.90 -12.69
CA LEU A 26 91.56 25.25 -11.27
C LEU A 26 91.38 26.76 -11.03
N LEU A 27 91.94 27.60 -11.91
CA LEU A 27 91.91 29.07 -11.81
C LEU A 27 90.59 29.67 -12.29
N LEU A 28 89.96 29.09 -13.31
CA LEU A 28 88.61 29.47 -13.76
C LEU A 28 87.51 28.88 -12.88
N GLY A 29 87.78 27.80 -12.13
CA GLY A 29 86.78 27.19 -11.24
C GLY A 29 85.53 26.71 -12.00
N ILE A 30 85.73 25.96 -13.09
CA ILE A 30 84.66 25.56 -14.00
C ILE A 30 83.85 24.41 -13.37
N THR A 31 82.56 24.64 -13.15
CA THR A 31 81.61 23.63 -12.69
C THR A 31 80.52 23.39 -13.72
N TYR A 32 80.35 22.13 -14.12
CA TYR A 32 79.26 21.70 -14.99
C TYR A 32 78.13 21.07 -14.16
N ILE A 33 76.90 21.46 -14.49
CA ILE A 33 75.66 20.92 -13.93
C ILE A 33 74.85 20.36 -15.10
N GLY A 34 74.51 19.07 -15.01
CA GLY A 34 73.73 18.40 -16.05
C GLY A 34 72.31 18.93 -16.13
N GLU A 35 71.65 18.73 -17.27
CA GLU A 35 70.30 19.22 -17.56
C GLU A 35 69.23 18.73 -16.56
N ARG A 36 69.43 17.52 -16.00
CA ARG A 36 68.57 16.91 -14.97
C ARG A 36 69.11 17.06 -13.54
N GLN A 37 69.96 18.06 -13.30
CA GLN A 37 70.54 18.34 -11.98
C GLN A 37 70.39 19.81 -11.59
N VAL A 38 70.39 20.06 -10.29
CA VAL A 38 70.50 21.37 -9.67
C VAL A 38 71.78 21.39 -8.81
N GLY A 39 72.57 22.47 -8.93
CA GLY A 39 73.78 22.63 -8.14
C GLY A 39 73.51 23.40 -6.86
N ILE A 40 73.67 22.75 -5.70
CA ILE A 40 73.62 23.40 -4.39
C ILE A 40 75.03 23.84 -4.04
N VAL A 41 75.21 25.13 -3.80
CA VAL A 41 76.53 25.72 -3.53
C VAL A 41 76.74 25.82 -2.03
N VAL A 42 77.86 25.28 -1.54
CA VAL A 42 78.33 25.47 -0.16
C VAL A 42 79.64 26.24 -0.19
N LYS A 43 79.70 27.38 0.47
CA LYS A 43 80.90 28.22 0.58
C LYS A 43 81.65 27.88 1.86
N ARG A 44 82.87 27.34 1.74
CA ARG A 44 83.66 26.83 2.88
C ARG A 44 84.17 27.92 3.81
N PHE A 45 84.57 29.07 3.26
CA PHE A 45 85.01 30.24 4.02
C PHE A 45 84.67 31.53 3.26
N GLY A 46 84.47 32.62 4.00
CA GLY A 46 84.11 33.92 3.46
C GLY A 46 84.49 35.03 4.44
N MET A 47 84.38 36.30 4.00
CA MET A 47 84.65 37.46 4.86
C MET A 47 83.61 37.66 5.97
N ARG A 48 82.42 37.07 5.80
CA ARG A 48 81.31 37.12 6.76
C ARG A 48 80.92 35.70 7.14
N ASN A 49 80.76 35.46 8.42
CA ASN A 49 80.21 34.22 8.95
C ASN A 49 78.69 34.32 9.04
N LEU A 50 78.04 33.17 8.96
CA LEU A 50 76.60 33.06 9.12
C LEU A 50 76.19 33.48 10.54
N PRO A 51 75.12 34.27 10.72
CA PRO A 51 74.60 34.61 12.05
C PRO A 51 74.25 33.35 12.86
N PRO A 52 74.43 33.35 14.19
CA PRO A 52 74.04 32.22 15.03
C PRO A 52 72.54 31.93 14.88
N GLY A 53 72.19 30.71 14.46
CA GLY A 53 70.80 30.25 14.29
C GLY A 53 70.36 30.10 12.83
N ASP A 54 71.01 30.79 11.90
CA ASP A 54 70.77 30.64 10.47
C ASP A 54 71.58 29.46 9.91
N ILE A 55 70.99 28.74 8.95
CA ILE A 55 71.62 27.56 8.30
C ILE A 55 71.94 27.85 6.83
N ILE A 56 71.22 28.80 6.23
CA ILE A 56 71.34 29.17 4.81
C ILE A 56 71.85 30.61 4.69
N ALA A 57 72.91 30.80 3.92
CA ALA A 57 73.54 32.07 3.62
C ALA A 57 72.80 32.80 2.50
N LEU A 58 72.36 34.04 2.80
CA LEU A 58 71.70 34.92 1.83
C LEU A 58 72.68 35.88 1.15
N ARG A 59 73.72 36.34 1.83
CA ARG A 59 74.58 37.45 1.36
C ARG A 59 76.02 37.03 1.06
N GLY A 60 76.20 35.80 0.55
CA GLY A 60 77.53 35.28 0.23
C GLY A 60 78.40 34.97 1.47
N GLU A 61 77.75 34.79 2.62
CA GLU A 61 78.36 34.36 3.89
C GLU A 61 78.90 32.92 3.78
N ALA A 62 79.80 32.53 4.67
CA ALA A 62 80.28 31.14 4.73
C ALA A 62 79.12 30.20 5.15
N GLY A 63 78.88 29.14 4.39
CA GLY A 63 77.76 28.22 4.58
C GLY A 63 77.06 27.80 3.29
N ILE A 64 75.94 27.08 3.43
CA ILE A 64 75.08 26.66 2.32
C ILE A 64 74.41 27.89 1.73
N GLN A 65 74.56 28.15 0.44
CA GLN A 65 73.96 29.30 -0.22
C GLN A 65 72.47 29.06 -0.53
N ALA A 66 71.68 30.13 -0.48
CA ALA A 66 70.27 30.09 -0.88
C ALA A 66 70.14 29.81 -2.39
N ASP A 67 70.88 30.56 -3.22
CA ASP A 67 70.77 30.46 -4.68
C ASP A 67 71.33 29.13 -5.19
N THR A 68 70.55 28.43 -6.00
CA THR A 68 70.99 27.25 -6.72
C THR A 68 71.54 27.60 -8.10
N LEU A 69 72.45 26.78 -8.59
CA LEU A 69 72.98 26.92 -9.94
C LEU A 69 72.08 26.17 -10.95
N PRO A 70 71.61 26.86 -12.02
CA PRO A 70 70.85 26.24 -13.10
C PRO A 70 71.74 25.29 -13.93
N PRO A 71 71.17 24.43 -14.78
CA PRO A 71 71.95 23.58 -15.67
C PRO A 71 72.81 24.42 -16.63
N GLY A 72 74.03 23.95 -16.90
CA GLY A 72 75.00 24.66 -17.73
C GLY A 72 76.39 24.73 -17.14
N LEU A 73 77.23 25.52 -17.79
CA LEU A 73 78.63 25.71 -17.41
C LEU A 73 78.75 27.01 -16.62
N HIS A 74 79.19 26.88 -15.36
CA HIS A 74 79.39 27.98 -14.43
C HIS A 74 80.87 28.20 -14.16
N PHE A 75 81.28 29.47 -14.10
CA PHE A 75 82.66 29.90 -13.85
C PHE A 75 82.80 30.50 -12.44
N PHE A 76 84.04 30.62 -11.96
CA PHE A 76 84.42 31.22 -10.67
C PHE A 76 83.98 30.45 -9.42
N TYR A 77 83.64 29.17 -9.54
CA TYR A 77 83.37 28.26 -8.41
C TYR A 77 84.61 27.42 -8.10
N TRP A 78 85.62 28.04 -7.50
CA TRP A 78 86.88 27.36 -7.20
C TRP A 78 86.73 26.25 -6.16
N ILE A 79 87.31 25.07 -6.42
CA ILE A 79 87.20 23.85 -5.60
C ILE A 79 87.68 24.05 -4.15
N TRP A 80 88.60 24.99 -3.92
CA TRP A 80 89.10 25.31 -2.58
C TRP A 80 88.11 26.17 -1.78
N GLN A 81 87.37 27.08 -2.42
CA GLN A 81 86.42 27.99 -1.77
C GLN A 81 84.98 27.47 -1.73
N TYR A 82 84.54 26.80 -2.80
CA TYR A 82 83.17 26.34 -2.99
C TYR A 82 83.13 24.82 -3.14
N SER A 83 82.09 24.22 -2.58
CA SER A 83 81.73 22.82 -2.78
C SER A 83 80.34 22.81 -3.40
N VAL A 84 80.24 22.32 -4.64
CA VAL A 84 78.97 22.24 -5.36
C VAL A 84 78.47 20.80 -5.31
N THR A 85 77.38 20.58 -4.59
CA THR A 85 76.69 19.30 -4.55
C THR A 85 75.64 19.27 -5.65
N ARG A 86 75.67 18.23 -6.48
CA ARG A 86 74.71 18.06 -7.56
C ARG A 86 73.58 17.17 -7.07
N THR A 87 72.37 17.71 -7.04
CA THR A 87 71.16 16.96 -6.70
C THR A 87 70.29 16.79 -7.95
N ALA A 88 69.59 15.68 -8.08
CA ALA A 88 68.61 15.49 -9.16
C ALA A 88 67.44 16.47 -9.01
N LEU A 89 66.77 16.83 -10.10
CA LEU A 89 65.51 17.59 -10.01
C LEU A 89 64.44 16.75 -9.30
N ILE A 90 63.56 17.43 -8.58
CA ILE A 90 62.43 16.80 -7.93
C ILE A 90 61.32 16.63 -8.97
N GLU A 91 60.93 15.39 -9.21
CA GLU A 91 59.86 15.03 -10.15
C GLU A 91 58.62 14.59 -9.38
N VAL A 92 57.53 15.34 -9.55
CA VAL A 92 56.22 15.03 -8.97
C VAL A 92 55.36 14.40 -10.07
N PRO A 93 54.94 13.13 -9.91
CA PRO A 93 54.08 12.45 -10.89
C PRO A 93 52.75 13.17 -11.09
N GLN A 94 52.11 12.98 -12.26
CA GLN A 94 50.87 13.68 -12.61
C GLN A 94 49.69 13.46 -11.65
N ASP A 95 49.57 12.26 -11.06
CA ASP A 95 48.47 11.91 -10.16
C ASP A 95 48.76 12.19 -8.67
N HIS A 96 49.87 12.86 -8.36
CA HIS A 96 50.32 13.07 -6.99
C HIS A 96 50.65 14.53 -6.71
N ILE A 97 50.58 14.87 -5.44
CA ILE A 97 51.11 16.11 -4.87
C ILE A 97 52.38 15.79 -4.08
N ALA A 98 53.24 16.78 -3.90
CA ALA A 98 54.38 16.69 -2.99
C ALA A 98 54.28 17.73 -1.88
N LEU A 99 54.69 17.33 -0.68
CA LEU A 99 54.68 18.17 0.51
C LEU A 99 56.06 18.76 0.74
N VAL A 100 56.09 19.96 1.32
CA VAL A 100 57.33 20.70 1.56
C VAL A 100 57.54 20.91 3.04
N VAL A 101 58.74 20.60 3.53
CA VAL A 101 59.20 20.95 4.88
C VAL A 101 60.40 21.88 4.75
N ALA A 102 60.27 23.12 5.23
CA ALA A 102 61.36 24.08 5.25
C ALA A 102 62.27 23.82 6.48
N ILE A 103 63.56 23.68 6.25
CA ILE A 103 64.56 23.42 7.31
C ILE A 103 64.97 24.73 7.99
N ALA A 104 65.00 25.83 7.25
CA ALA A 104 65.36 27.16 7.74
C ALA A 104 64.31 28.22 7.36
N GLY A 105 64.29 29.30 8.14
CA GLY A 105 63.26 30.34 8.08
C GLY A 105 62.88 30.82 9.48
N GLU A 106 61.92 31.73 9.55
CA GLU A 106 61.37 32.21 10.81
C GLU A 106 60.61 31.10 11.56
N PRO A 107 60.59 31.08 12.90
CA PRO A 107 59.80 30.09 13.63
C PRO A 107 58.30 30.26 13.37
N ILE A 108 57.58 29.16 13.13
CA ILE A 108 56.11 29.18 13.04
C ILE A 108 55.55 29.69 14.38
N PRO A 109 54.64 30.68 14.37
CA PRO A 109 53.99 31.16 15.58
C PRO A 109 53.25 30.03 16.31
N ALA A 110 53.26 30.03 17.65
CA ALA A 110 52.70 28.93 18.45
C ALA A 110 51.20 28.63 18.20
N GLY A 111 50.46 29.56 17.59
CA GLY A 111 49.04 29.38 17.24
C GLY A 111 48.77 28.69 15.90
N ARG A 112 49.80 28.45 15.08
CA ARG A 112 49.69 27.82 13.75
C ARG A 112 50.49 26.53 13.69
N ILE A 113 50.03 25.57 12.91
CA ILE A 113 50.72 24.28 12.75
C ILE A 113 51.54 24.26 11.45
N LEU A 114 51.03 24.91 10.40
CA LEU A 114 51.67 25.00 9.09
C LEU A 114 52.31 26.37 8.86
N GLY A 115 53.43 26.33 8.16
CA GLY A 115 54.16 27.50 7.67
C GLY A 115 53.36 28.24 6.61
N ARG A 116 53.34 29.57 6.72
CA ARG A 116 52.69 30.47 5.75
C ARG A 116 53.22 30.28 4.34
N GLN A 117 52.34 30.40 3.34
CA GLN A 117 52.73 30.44 1.95
C GLN A 117 53.38 31.77 1.56
N VAL A 118 54.56 31.70 0.93
CA VAL A 118 55.30 32.86 0.41
C VAL A 118 55.46 32.72 -1.11
N PRO A 119 55.25 33.78 -1.90
CA PRO A 119 55.48 33.75 -3.34
C PRO A 119 56.98 33.58 -3.64
N CYS A 120 57.39 32.36 -3.99
CA CYS A 120 58.80 31.99 -4.20
C CYS A 120 58.99 31.02 -5.40
N ASP A 121 58.12 31.15 -6.41
CA ASP A 121 58.11 30.28 -7.61
C ASP A 121 58.14 28.77 -7.27
N HIS A 122 57.17 28.32 -6.46
CA HIS A 122 57.03 26.93 -6.03
C HIS A 122 58.29 26.39 -5.33
N PHE A 123 58.87 27.18 -4.43
CA PHE A 123 60.09 26.86 -3.66
C PHE A 123 61.36 26.67 -4.50
N GLN A 124 61.36 27.08 -5.77
CA GLN A 124 62.57 27.11 -6.59
C GLN A 124 63.47 28.29 -6.23
N ASP A 125 62.89 29.42 -5.82
CA ASP A 125 63.63 30.57 -5.33
C ASP A 125 63.71 30.57 -3.79
N ALA A 126 64.76 29.91 -3.28
CA ALA A 126 65.08 29.86 -1.86
C ALA A 126 65.36 31.24 -1.24
N ARG A 127 65.91 32.18 -2.02
CA ARG A 127 66.20 33.54 -1.55
C ARG A 127 64.90 34.29 -1.34
N ALA A 128 64.01 34.28 -2.33
CA ALA A 128 62.70 34.92 -2.23
C ALA A 128 61.89 34.37 -1.03
N PHE A 129 61.92 33.05 -0.80
CA PHE A 129 61.29 32.43 0.36
C PHE A 129 61.80 33.01 1.69
N LEU A 130 63.12 33.03 1.90
CA LEU A 130 63.71 33.52 3.14
C LEU A 130 63.55 35.04 3.32
N THR A 131 63.69 35.83 2.24
CA THR A 131 63.50 37.29 2.32
C THR A 131 62.03 37.69 2.45
N GLY A 132 61.11 36.83 2.03
CA GLY A 132 59.66 37.03 2.10
C GLY A 132 59.03 36.62 3.43
N GLY A 133 59.84 36.27 4.44
CA GLY A 133 59.35 35.84 5.75
C GLY A 133 58.89 34.38 5.78
N GLY A 134 59.54 33.50 4.99
CA GLY A 134 59.28 32.07 5.00
C GLY A 134 59.50 31.46 6.39
N GLU A 135 58.55 30.64 6.83
CA GLU A 135 58.56 30.01 8.15
C GLU A 135 59.17 28.59 8.09
N LYS A 136 59.96 28.18 9.08
CA LYS A 136 60.56 26.84 9.16
C LYS A 136 59.55 25.80 9.64
N GLY A 137 59.54 24.61 9.05
CA GLY A 137 58.63 23.51 9.39
C GLY A 137 57.78 23.06 8.20
N ARG A 138 56.68 22.34 8.50
CA ARG A 138 55.72 21.86 7.49
C ARG A 138 55.08 23.05 6.80
N GLN A 139 55.11 23.11 5.48
CA GLN A 139 54.54 24.22 4.73
C GLN A 139 53.07 23.97 4.37
N ASN A 140 52.32 25.06 4.26
CA ASN A 140 50.93 25.00 3.80
C ASN A 140 50.83 24.75 2.28
N ALA A 141 51.73 25.36 1.51
CA ALA A 141 51.76 25.20 0.06
C ALA A 141 52.24 23.80 -0.35
N ILE A 142 51.58 23.27 -1.38
CA ILE A 142 51.89 21.98 -1.99
C ILE A 142 52.53 22.16 -3.37
N LEU A 143 53.28 21.16 -3.80
CA LEU A 143 53.79 21.08 -5.17
C LEU A 143 52.88 20.17 -5.99
N THR A 144 52.40 20.69 -7.11
CA THR A 144 51.60 19.93 -8.09
C THR A 144 52.51 19.09 -8.99
N ALA A 145 51.90 18.38 -9.93
CA ALA A 145 52.63 17.66 -10.97
C ALA A 145 53.62 18.56 -11.73
N GLY A 146 54.87 18.13 -11.84
CA GLY A 146 55.90 18.91 -12.50
C GLY A 146 57.32 18.49 -12.14
N THR A 147 58.29 19.17 -12.74
CA THR A 147 59.71 18.99 -12.43
C THR A 147 60.25 20.30 -11.86
N TYR A 148 60.70 20.26 -10.61
CA TYR A 148 61.10 21.44 -9.86
C TYR A 148 62.59 21.45 -9.55
N ARG A 149 63.20 22.63 -9.65
CA ARG A 149 64.61 22.87 -9.28
C ARG A 149 64.67 23.44 -7.87
N ILE A 150 64.64 22.56 -6.87
CA ILE A 150 64.54 22.95 -5.47
C ILE A 150 65.88 22.78 -4.77
N ASN A 151 66.23 23.74 -3.92
CA ASN A 151 67.37 23.62 -3.02
C ASN A 151 67.07 22.60 -1.90
N THR A 152 67.47 21.33 -2.09
CA THR A 152 67.22 20.25 -1.12
C THR A 152 67.95 20.41 0.22
N ALA A 153 68.84 21.41 0.33
CA ALA A 153 69.48 21.74 1.61
C ALA A 153 68.62 22.70 2.45
N LEU A 154 67.71 23.46 1.84
CA LEU A 154 66.74 24.31 2.52
C LEU A 154 65.37 23.62 2.66
N PHE A 155 64.93 22.91 1.63
CA PHE A 155 63.61 22.28 1.59
C PHE A 155 63.73 20.76 1.50
N ASP A 156 63.08 20.06 2.43
CA ASP A 156 62.87 18.63 2.37
C ASP A 156 61.53 18.35 1.68
N ILE A 157 61.58 17.77 0.48
CA ILE A 157 60.40 17.52 -0.35
C ILE A 157 59.97 16.07 -0.21
N ILE A 158 58.72 15.88 0.20
CA ILE A 158 58.10 14.57 0.37
C ILE A 158 57.29 14.25 -0.89
N THR A 159 57.82 13.31 -1.67
CA THR A 159 57.23 12.72 -2.87
C THR A 159 56.72 11.30 -2.57
N PRO A 160 55.91 10.69 -3.45
CA PRO A 160 55.42 9.32 -3.27
C PRO A 160 56.54 8.28 -3.10
N TRP A 161 57.72 8.54 -3.67
CA TRP A 161 58.87 7.64 -3.64
C TRP A 161 59.61 7.63 -2.29
N ASN A 162 59.55 8.74 -1.54
CA ASN A 162 60.29 8.90 -0.28
C ASN A 162 59.37 9.05 0.95
N SER A 163 58.05 9.12 0.76
CA SER A 163 57.08 9.35 1.84
C SER A 163 57.12 8.27 2.93
N SER A 164 57.31 7.00 2.54
CA SER A 164 57.39 5.87 3.48
C SER A 164 58.54 6.02 4.48
N GLN A 165 59.66 6.64 4.09
CA GLN A 165 60.80 6.89 4.97
C GLN A 165 60.55 8.05 5.95
N ARG A 166 59.60 8.93 5.60
CA ARG A 166 59.20 10.11 6.39
C ARG A 166 57.93 9.87 7.21
N GLY A 167 57.45 8.62 7.28
CA GLY A 167 56.28 8.24 8.07
C GLY A 167 54.93 8.63 7.45
N ILE A 168 54.88 8.91 6.15
CA ILE A 168 53.66 9.29 5.42
C ILE A 168 53.30 8.20 4.41
N ASN A 169 52.05 7.77 4.45
CA ASN A 169 51.55 6.77 3.51
C ASN A 169 51.54 7.35 2.08
N PRO A 170 52.18 6.70 1.09
CA PRO A 170 52.15 7.16 -0.30
C PRO A 170 50.76 7.44 -0.86
N SER A 171 49.73 6.70 -0.41
CA SER A 171 48.35 6.91 -0.86
C SER A 171 47.77 8.28 -0.48
N SER A 172 48.24 8.87 0.62
CA SER A 172 47.79 10.20 1.09
C SER A 172 48.30 11.36 0.24
N LEU A 173 49.33 11.10 -0.60
CA LEU A 173 49.91 12.07 -1.52
C LEU A 173 49.28 12.01 -2.92
N ARG A 174 48.35 11.09 -3.15
CA ARG A 174 47.61 11.03 -4.41
C ARG A 174 46.58 12.17 -4.44
N ILE A 175 46.35 12.75 -5.61
CA ILE A 175 45.26 13.72 -5.81
C ILE A 175 43.95 13.10 -5.28
N TYR A 176 43.29 13.82 -4.39
CA TYR A 176 42.13 13.29 -3.70
C TYR A 176 40.95 13.23 -4.67
N LYS A 177 40.39 12.05 -4.87
CA LYS A 177 39.23 11.84 -5.74
C LYS A 177 38.01 11.54 -4.90
N VAL A 178 37.03 12.43 -4.96
CA VAL A 178 35.67 12.17 -4.43
C VAL A 178 34.92 11.40 -5.51
N GLU A 179 34.42 10.20 -5.19
CA GLU A 179 33.70 9.36 -6.15
C GLU A 179 32.34 9.97 -6.53
N GLN A 180 31.75 9.47 -7.61
CA GLN A 180 30.39 9.87 -7.97
C GLN A 180 29.41 9.39 -6.90
N ASP A 181 28.34 10.16 -6.65
CA ASP A 181 27.36 9.94 -5.58
C ASP A 181 27.88 10.03 -4.12
N LEU A 182 29.17 10.35 -3.94
CA LEU A 182 29.78 10.63 -2.65
C LEU A 182 30.01 12.13 -2.47
N VAL A 183 30.09 12.53 -1.21
CA VAL A 183 30.37 13.88 -0.75
C VAL A 183 31.55 13.81 0.21
N GLY A 184 32.54 14.68 0.01
CA GLY A 184 33.67 14.82 0.92
C GLY A 184 33.31 15.76 2.07
N ILE A 185 33.23 15.21 3.28
CA ILE A 185 33.12 15.97 4.53
C ILE A 185 34.53 16.37 4.96
N VAL A 186 34.77 17.67 5.05
CA VAL A 186 36.10 18.23 5.30
C VAL A 186 36.29 18.52 6.79
N THR A 187 37.41 18.08 7.34
CA THR A 187 37.90 18.46 8.67
C THR A 187 39.25 19.15 8.50
N THR A 188 39.33 20.43 8.87
CA THR A 188 40.58 21.20 8.83
C THR A 188 41.37 21.00 10.13
N LEU A 189 42.68 20.87 10.03
CA LEU A 189 43.58 20.64 11.17
C LEU A 189 44.26 21.92 11.65
N ASP A 190 44.29 22.96 10.81
CA ASP A 190 44.91 24.25 11.10
C ASP A 190 43.90 25.40 10.97
N GLY A 191 44.17 26.51 11.69
CA GLY A 191 43.27 27.67 11.77
C GLY A 191 42.85 28.03 13.19
N ALA A 192 42.00 29.06 13.29
CA ALA A 192 41.47 29.51 14.58
C ALA A 192 40.60 28.39 15.21
N PRO A 193 40.56 28.27 16.55
CA PRO A 193 39.63 27.33 17.18
C PRO A 193 38.17 27.65 16.80
N ILE A 194 37.33 26.61 16.74
CA ILE A 194 35.88 26.79 16.63
C ILE A 194 35.37 27.50 17.89
N ASP A 195 34.35 28.35 17.72
CA ASP A 195 33.72 29.07 18.84
C ASP A 195 33.07 28.10 19.83
N GLU A 196 33.02 28.51 21.10
CA GLU A 196 32.42 27.70 22.15
C GLU A 196 30.91 27.49 21.88
N GLY A 197 30.47 26.22 21.83
CA GLY A 197 29.08 25.84 21.56
C GLY A 197 28.75 25.54 20.09
N GLU A 198 29.69 25.78 19.17
CA GLU A 198 29.58 25.38 17.77
C GLU A 198 30.31 24.05 17.50
N ILE A 199 29.81 23.27 16.55
CA ILE A 199 30.39 21.97 16.17
C ILE A 199 31.17 22.02 14.86
N ALA A 200 31.01 23.07 14.06
CA ALA A 200 31.69 23.24 12.78
C ALA A 200 32.19 24.68 12.57
N GLY A 201 33.17 24.82 11.69
CA GLY A 201 33.63 26.09 11.18
C GLY A 201 32.61 26.73 10.25
N THR A 202 32.44 28.04 10.37
CA THR A 202 31.58 28.85 9.49
C THR A 202 32.05 28.77 8.04
N LEU A 203 31.12 28.87 7.10
CA LEU A 203 31.45 28.96 5.68
C LEU A 203 32.36 30.17 5.37
N VAL A 204 33.52 29.89 4.78
CA VAL A 204 34.48 30.89 4.29
C VAL A 204 34.48 30.86 2.76
N ALA A 205 34.55 32.02 2.11
CA ALA A 205 34.60 32.11 0.65
C ALA A 205 36.03 32.43 0.16
N GLY A 206 36.33 32.09 -1.11
CA GLY A 206 37.55 32.56 -1.79
C GLY A 206 38.79 31.67 -1.66
N HIS A 207 38.64 30.41 -1.24
CA HIS A 207 39.75 29.47 -1.01
C HIS A 207 39.72 28.23 -1.94
N ASP A 208 39.00 28.30 -3.07
CA ASP A 208 38.89 27.25 -4.09
C ASP A 208 38.67 25.82 -3.54
N ASN A 209 37.67 25.66 -2.66
CA ASN A 209 37.31 24.37 -2.05
C ASN A 209 38.48 23.69 -1.30
N PHE A 210 39.13 24.43 -0.40
CA PHE A 210 40.25 23.98 0.44
C PHE A 210 41.55 23.65 -0.30
N GLN A 211 41.66 23.99 -1.59
CA GLN A 211 42.93 23.88 -2.32
C GLN A 211 43.89 25.01 -1.99
N ASP A 212 43.37 26.24 -1.82
CA ASP A 212 44.14 27.36 -1.30
C ASP A 212 43.93 27.48 0.21
N SER A 213 44.74 26.71 0.94
CA SER A 213 44.75 26.71 2.39
C SER A 213 45.18 28.06 2.99
N GLN A 214 45.98 28.87 2.28
CA GLN A 214 46.41 30.18 2.79
C GLN A 214 45.24 31.16 2.74
N ALA A 215 44.52 31.22 1.62
CA ALA A 215 43.31 32.01 1.51
C ALA A 215 42.26 31.60 2.56
N PHE A 216 42.10 30.30 2.85
CA PHE A 216 41.20 29.85 3.92
C PHE A 216 41.58 30.43 5.29
N LEU A 217 42.87 30.36 5.65
CA LEU A 217 43.36 30.88 6.93
C LEU A 217 43.27 32.41 7.00
N ASP A 218 43.59 33.11 5.92
CA ASP A 218 43.58 34.58 5.86
C ASP A 218 42.16 35.16 5.97
N HIS A 219 41.15 34.44 5.49
CA HIS A 219 39.74 34.79 5.64
C HIS A 219 39.12 34.35 6.98
N GLY A 220 39.94 33.94 7.96
CA GLY A 220 39.47 33.58 9.30
C GLY A 220 38.96 32.15 9.42
N GLY A 221 39.46 31.24 8.59
CA GLY A 221 39.16 29.82 8.64
C GLY A 221 39.43 29.19 10.01
N ARG A 222 38.52 28.29 10.40
CA ARG A 222 38.54 27.62 11.71
C ARG A 222 39.00 26.17 11.55
N ARG A 223 39.71 25.65 12.54
CA ARG A 223 40.12 24.24 12.61
C ARG A 223 38.98 23.36 13.16
N GLY A 224 38.78 22.20 12.57
CA GLY A 224 37.76 21.21 12.92
C GLY A 224 36.83 20.92 11.75
N LEU A 225 35.69 20.31 12.04
CA LEU A 225 34.67 19.97 11.04
C LEU A 225 34.19 21.24 10.32
N GLN A 226 34.02 21.18 8.99
CA GLN A 226 33.55 22.32 8.20
C GLN A 226 32.09 22.13 7.76
N GLU A 227 31.35 23.24 7.66
CA GLU A 227 30.01 23.26 7.06
C GLU A 227 30.03 22.91 5.58
N GLN A 228 31.04 23.42 4.86
CA GLN A 228 31.18 23.22 3.42
C GLN A 228 31.55 21.79 3.08
N VAL A 229 30.90 21.25 2.05
CA VAL A 229 31.18 19.94 1.50
C VAL A 229 31.95 20.01 0.19
N LEU A 230 32.75 18.99 -0.08
CA LEU A 230 33.41 18.76 -1.37
C LEU A 230 32.53 17.91 -2.26
N LEU A 231 32.27 18.41 -3.47
CA LEU A 231 31.56 17.67 -4.50
C LEU A 231 32.49 16.65 -5.19
N SER A 232 31.87 15.74 -5.95
CA SER A 232 32.60 14.76 -6.75
C SER A 232 33.57 15.44 -7.72
N GLY A 233 34.81 14.96 -7.74
CA GLY A 233 35.90 15.67 -8.42
C GLY A 233 37.28 15.22 -7.96
N GLN A 234 38.31 15.81 -8.59
CA GLN A 234 39.70 15.67 -8.20
C GLN A 234 40.16 16.96 -7.54
N TRP A 235 40.74 16.86 -6.35
CA TRP A 235 41.10 17.99 -5.52
C TRP A 235 42.55 17.87 -5.04
N ASN A 236 43.33 18.94 -5.20
CA ASN A 236 44.70 19.03 -4.70
C ASN A 236 44.70 19.49 -3.25
N ILE A 237 44.47 18.57 -2.32
CA ILE A 237 44.29 18.88 -0.90
C ILE A 237 45.55 18.49 -0.13
N ASN A 238 46.03 19.41 0.71
CA ASN A 238 47.15 19.13 1.60
C ASN A 238 46.68 18.26 2.79
N PRO A 239 47.16 17.00 2.93
CA PRO A 239 46.76 16.10 4.02
C PRO A 239 47.18 16.58 5.42
N TRP A 240 48.12 17.54 5.53
CA TRP A 240 48.42 18.16 6.83
C TRP A 240 47.46 19.30 7.18
N PHE A 241 46.75 19.84 6.19
CA PHE A 241 45.82 20.95 6.36
C PHE A 241 44.39 20.45 6.54
N ALA A 242 43.92 19.52 5.69
CA ALA A 242 42.56 19.03 5.72
C ALA A 242 42.50 17.52 5.48
N GLU A 243 41.64 16.86 6.25
CA GLU A 243 41.25 15.47 6.11
C GLU A 243 39.84 15.39 5.54
N ILE A 244 39.60 14.42 4.65
CA ILE A 244 38.33 14.29 3.93
C ILE A 244 37.77 12.89 4.14
N GLU A 245 36.59 12.83 4.73
CA GLU A 245 35.78 11.62 4.87
C GLU A 245 34.71 11.59 3.76
N GLN A 246 34.61 10.48 3.01
CA GLN A 246 33.57 10.36 1.97
C GLN A 246 32.31 9.71 2.56
N VAL A 247 31.18 10.39 2.39
CA VAL A 247 29.86 9.92 2.82
C VAL A 247 28.91 9.97 1.63
N HIS A 248 27.96 9.05 1.56
CA HIS A 248 26.94 9.05 0.51
C HIS A 248 26.08 10.31 0.56
N MET A 249 25.71 10.82 -0.62
CA MET A 249 24.70 11.88 -0.74
C MET A 249 23.39 11.43 -0.11
N VAL A 250 22.67 12.38 0.49
CA VAL A 250 21.32 12.12 1.01
C VAL A 250 20.38 11.99 -0.19
N GLU A 251 19.84 10.79 -0.39
CA GLU A 251 18.84 10.50 -1.41
C GLU A 251 17.44 10.63 -0.82
N ILE A 252 16.63 11.50 -1.42
CA ILE A 252 15.23 11.67 -1.07
C ILE A 252 14.39 10.98 -2.16
N PRO A 253 13.69 9.89 -1.82
CA PRO A 253 12.89 9.16 -2.79
C PRO A 253 11.69 9.99 -3.25
N ILE A 254 11.14 9.63 -4.41
CA ILE A 254 9.91 10.24 -4.92
C ILE A 254 8.77 10.00 -3.93
N GLY A 255 7.90 11.00 -3.77
CA GLY A 255 6.81 10.95 -2.79
C GLY A 255 7.27 11.27 -1.36
N HIS A 256 8.52 11.63 -1.14
CA HIS A 256 9.04 12.11 0.14
C HIS A 256 9.69 13.49 -0.01
N VAL A 257 9.77 14.22 1.09
CA VAL A 257 10.55 15.46 1.23
C VAL A 257 11.51 15.32 2.38
N GLY A 258 12.69 15.93 2.26
CA GLY A 258 13.71 15.92 3.30
C GLY A 258 13.65 17.21 4.12
N VAL A 259 13.25 17.13 5.37
CA VAL A 259 13.32 18.26 6.29
C VAL A 259 14.71 18.29 6.93
N VAL A 260 15.42 19.39 6.76
CA VAL A 260 16.79 19.55 7.27
C VAL A 260 16.75 20.19 8.65
N ILE A 261 17.39 19.52 9.61
CA ILE A 261 17.63 20.00 10.96
C ILE A 261 19.12 20.32 11.04
N SER A 262 19.47 21.60 10.95
CA SER A 262 20.86 22.07 11.02
C SER A 262 21.27 22.33 12.46
N PHE A 263 22.40 21.77 12.89
CA PHE A 263 22.98 22.03 14.22
C PHE A 263 23.95 23.23 14.22
N VAL A 264 24.26 23.75 13.02
CA VAL A 264 25.24 24.81 12.76
C VAL A 264 24.62 25.91 11.91
N GLY A 265 25.29 27.06 11.84
CA GLY A 265 24.91 28.18 11.00
C GLY A 265 24.86 29.50 11.75
N LYS A 266 24.33 30.53 11.09
CA LYS A 266 24.16 31.86 11.70
C LYS A 266 23.18 31.81 12.88
N ALA A 267 23.25 32.85 13.70
CA ALA A 267 22.35 33.04 14.83
C ALA A 267 20.89 32.82 14.43
N HIS A 268 20.17 32.21 15.35
CA HIS A 268 18.77 31.85 15.23
C HIS A 268 17.91 33.07 14.85
N GLU A 269 17.30 33.04 13.66
CA GLU A 269 16.36 34.07 13.19
C GLU A 269 15.06 33.38 12.85
N ASP A 270 14.05 33.54 13.71
CA ASP A 270 12.75 32.92 13.53
C ASP A 270 11.96 33.62 12.41
N VAL A 271 11.60 32.84 11.39
CA VAL A 271 10.76 33.27 10.27
C VAL A 271 9.35 32.67 10.31
N SER A 272 8.99 31.95 11.39
CA SER A 272 7.71 31.23 11.52
C SER A 272 6.49 32.14 11.64
N GLY A 273 6.72 33.43 11.95
CA GLY A 273 5.67 34.42 12.15
C GLY A 273 5.02 34.32 13.54
N VAL A 274 4.28 35.36 13.92
CA VAL A 274 3.66 35.50 15.26
C VAL A 274 2.60 34.43 15.60
N ASP A 275 2.11 33.69 14.61
CA ASP A 275 1.08 32.66 14.77
C ASP A 275 1.64 31.30 15.20
N PHE A 276 2.95 31.06 15.02
CA PHE A 276 3.59 29.79 15.35
C PHE A 276 4.36 29.91 16.68
N LYS A 277 3.89 29.21 17.72
CA LYS A 277 4.48 29.27 19.08
C LYS A 277 5.28 28.01 19.46
N HIS A 278 5.41 27.05 18.55
CA HIS A 278 5.82 25.67 18.86
C HIS A 278 7.10 25.28 18.12
N GLY A 279 8.19 25.95 18.49
CA GLY A 279 9.48 25.85 17.79
C GLY A 279 9.65 27.00 16.82
N ASP A 280 10.83 27.09 16.23
CA ASP A 280 11.20 28.19 15.34
C ASP A 280 11.79 27.60 14.05
N LEU A 281 11.26 28.05 12.92
CA LEU A 281 11.72 27.75 11.59
C LEU A 281 12.73 28.81 11.19
N VAL A 282 13.79 28.36 10.52
CA VAL A 282 14.88 29.24 10.11
C VAL A 282 15.12 29.14 8.62
N LEU A 283 15.78 30.16 8.07
CA LEU A 283 16.24 30.13 6.68
C LEU A 283 17.40 29.14 6.50
N VAL A 284 17.62 28.74 5.24
CA VAL A 284 18.75 27.87 4.89
C VAL A 284 20.06 28.52 5.33
N GLY A 285 20.89 27.76 6.05
CA GLY A 285 22.17 28.23 6.59
C GLY A 285 22.11 28.83 8.00
N HIS A 286 20.94 28.84 8.63
CA HIS A 286 20.79 29.13 10.06
C HIS A 286 20.65 27.83 10.86
N LYS A 287 20.99 27.90 12.14
CA LYS A 287 20.84 26.80 13.10
C LYS A 287 19.35 26.60 13.41
N GLY A 288 18.85 25.37 13.26
CA GLY A 288 17.43 25.04 13.45
C GLY A 288 16.82 24.23 12.30
N VAL A 289 15.49 24.15 12.28
CA VAL A 289 14.73 23.45 11.23
C VAL A 289 14.51 24.40 10.05
N TRP A 290 14.94 24.01 8.85
CA TRP A 290 14.79 24.86 7.68
C TRP A 290 13.34 24.96 7.21
N VAL A 291 12.88 26.19 6.92
CA VAL A 291 11.54 26.45 6.40
C VAL A 291 11.29 25.84 5.02
N THR A 292 12.34 25.73 4.20
CA THR A 292 12.25 25.13 2.87
C THR A 292 12.76 23.69 2.92
N PRO A 293 11.90 22.69 2.67
CA PRO A 293 12.31 21.30 2.62
C PRO A 293 13.12 21.02 1.33
N LEU A 294 13.89 19.95 1.35
CA LEU A 294 14.51 19.41 0.15
C LEU A 294 13.52 18.57 -0.64
N LEU A 295 13.47 18.83 -1.96
CA LEU A 295 12.67 18.08 -2.91
C LEU A 295 13.29 16.69 -3.22
N PRO A 296 12.54 15.74 -3.81
CA PRO A 296 13.08 14.46 -4.25
C PRO A 296 14.33 14.61 -5.13
N GLY A 297 15.36 13.82 -4.86
CA GLY A 297 16.65 13.89 -5.54
C GLY A 297 17.84 13.59 -4.62
N LYS A 298 19.05 13.67 -5.17
CA LYS A 298 20.30 13.53 -4.41
C LYS A 298 20.81 14.91 -3.99
N HIS A 299 21.05 15.08 -2.69
CA HIS A 299 21.49 16.35 -2.12
C HIS A 299 22.85 16.20 -1.42
N PRO A 300 23.81 17.09 -1.72
CA PRO A 300 25.11 17.09 -1.07
C PRO A 300 25.04 17.81 0.28
N ILE A 301 24.62 17.10 1.32
CA ILE A 301 24.53 17.62 2.69
C ILE A 301 25.58 16.94 3.57
N ASN A 302 26.21 17.74 4.43
CA ASN A 302 27.07 17.23 5.47
C ASN A 302 26.22 16.60 6.60
N THR A 303 26.22 15.26 6.67
CA THR A 303 25.47 14.49 7.66
C THR A 303 26.00 14.60 9.09
N ARG A 304 27.19 15.17 9.28
CA ARG A 304 27.79 15.41 10.62
C ARG A 304 27.30 16.71 11.25
N VAL A 305 26.87 17.68 10.44
CA VAL A 305 26.40 18.99 10.93
C VAL A 305 24.90 19.20 10.80
N ALA A 306 24.23 18.40 9.98
CA ALA A 306 22.80 18.44 9.79
C ALA A 306 22.20 17.03 9.72
N ARG A 307 20.98 16.87 10.22
CA ARG A 307 20.18 15.65 10.08
C ARG A 307 19.03 15.91 9.11
N VAL A 308 18.81 15.00 8.17
CA VAL A 308 17.67 15.07 7.25
C VAL A 308 16.63 14.04 7.67
N GLU A 309 15.43 14.50 8.01
CA GLU A 309 14.28 13.66 8.31
C GLU A 309 13.43 13.49 7.04
N LEU A 310 13.15 12.25 6.66
CA LEU A 310 12.32 11.95 5.49
C LEU A 310 10.84 11.97 5.88
N VAL A 311 10.07 12.87 5.27
CA VAL A 311 8.63 12.97 5.47
C VAL A 311 7.92 12.55 4.18
N PRO A 312 7.06 11.51 4.21
CA PRO A 312 6.25 11.15 3.05
C PRO A 312 5.21 12.24 2.78
N THR A 313 5.12 12.64 1.53
CA THR A 313 4.07 13.53 0.98
C THR A 313 2.92 12.73 0.37
N THR A 314 3.05 11.40 0.30
CA THR A 314 1.94 10.52 -0.07
C THR A 314 0.97 10.35 1.10
N ASN A 315 -0.26 9.96 0.81
CA ASN A 315 -1.23 9.64 1.84
C ASN A 315 -0.72 8.48 2.70
N ILE A 316 -0.73 8.68 4.01
CA ILE A 316 -0.33 7.68 5.01
C ILE A 316 -1.61 7.14 5.63
N VAL A 317 -1.77 5.82 5.65
CA VAL A 317 -2.86 5.15 6.37
C VAL A 317 -2.30 4.64 7.69
N LEU A 318 -2.86 5.13 8.79
CA LEU A 318 -2.54 4.72 10.15
C LEU A 318 -3.67 3.85 10.69
N ASN A 319 -3.36 2.62 11.10
CA ASN A 319 -4.35 1.67 11.59
C ASN A 319 -4.21 1.46 13.10
N TRP A 320 -5.26 1.75 13.87
CA TRP A 320 -5.42 1.36 15.27
C TRP A 320 -6.09 -0.01 15.33
N ALA A 321 -5.37 -1.05 14.95
CA ALA A 321 -5.85 -2.43 14.95
C ALA A 321 -4.73 -3.39 15.36
N THR A 322 -5.08 -4.58 15.85
CA THR A 322 -4.09 -5.60 16.24
C THR A 322 -3.33 -6.20 15.03
N ARG A 323 -3.68 -5.83 13.80
CA ARG A 323 -3.05 -6.30 12.57
C ARG A 323 -2.10 -5.22 12.04
N THR A 324 -0.80 -5.47 12.11
CA THR A 324 0.23 -4.68 11.43
C THR A 324 0.20 -4.95 9.93
N GLU A 325 -0.04 -3.92 9.10
CA GLU A 325 0.24 -3.96 7.66
C GLU A 325 1.01 -2.71 7.17
N ALA A 326 1.93 -2.96 6.22
CA ALA A 326 2.68 -2.08 5.33
C ALA A 326 3.59 -0.95 5.88
N HIS A 327 3.19 -0.14 6.86
CA HIS A 327 3.95 1.06 7.24
C HIS A 327 4.50 0.97 8.67
N ALA A 328 5.82 1.11 8.84
CA ALA A 328 6.48 0.98 10.14
C ALA A 328 6.02 1.97 11.24
N TYR A 329 5.20 2.96 10.89
CA TYR A 329 4.72 4.02 11.78
C TYR A 329 3.53 3.60 12.66
N ASP A 330 2.76 2.56 12.28
CA ASP A 330 1.59 2.08 13.03
C ASP A 330 1.90 0.92 13.98
N ALA A 331 3.16 0.50 14.07
CA ALA A 331 3.58 -0.69 14.81
C ALA A 331 3.25 -0.69 16.32
N LYS A 332 2.97 0.48 16.91
CA LYS A 332 2.59 0.64 18.32
C LYS A 332 1.10 0.94 18.52
N LEU A 333 0.32 1.07 17.45
CA LEU A 333 -1.09 1.41 17.52
C LEU A 333 -1.90 0.13 17.77
N ASN A 334 -2.60 0.09 18.89
CA ASN A 334 -3.50 -1.01 19.24
C ASN A 334 -4.96 -0.59 19.05
N SER A 335 -5.85 -1.57 18.96
CA SER A 335 -7.29 -1.32 18.96
C SER A 335 -7.72 -0.53 20.19
N ILE A 336 -8.68 0.37 20.00
CA ILE A 336 -9.09 1.31 21.03
C ILE A 336 -10.22 0.64 21.83
N THR A 337 -9.93 0.24 23.07
CA THR A 337 -10.96 -0.23 23.99
C THR A 337 -11.74 0.95 24.53
N VAL A 338 -13.04 1.02 24.19
CA VAL A 338 -13.95 2.07 24.61
C VAL A 338 -15.06 1.51 25.50
N ARG A 339 -15.72 2.39 26.28
CA ARG A 339 -16.85 2.04 27.13
C ARG A 339 -18.07 2.87 26.74
N SER A 340 -19.17 2.19 26.47
CA SER A 340 -20.43 2.83 26.09
C SER A 340 -21.26 3.32 27.27
N ARG A 341 -22.29 4.11 26.99
CA ARG A 341 -23.25 4.65 27.98
C ARG A 341 -23.96 3.57 28.79
N ASP A 342 -24.23 2.42 28.17
CA ASP A 342 -24.83 1.23 28.79
C ASP A 342 -23.82 0.41 29.61
N GLY A 343 -22.56 0.86 29.68
CA GLY A 343 -21.52 0.33 30.55
C GLY A 343 -20.72 -0.83 29.96
N PHE A 344 -21.02 -1.27 28.74
CA PHE A 344 -20.29 -2.32 28.04
C PHE A 344 -18.95 -1.81 27.50
N ALA A 345 -17.93 -2.67 27.51
CA ALA A 345 -16.65 -2.40 26.87
C ALA A 345 -16.60 -3.14 25.54
N PHE A 346 -16.12 -2.48 24.49
CA PHE A 346 -15.90 -3.08 23.17
C PHE A 346 -14.64 -2.50 22.53
N ASN A 347 -14.03 -3.26 21.62
CA ASN A 347 -12.86 -2.78 20.88
C ASN A 347 -13.31 -2.19 19.55
N LEU A 348 -12.72 -1.05 19.23
CA LEU A 348 -12.92 -0.33 17.99
C LEU A 348 -11.62 -0.30 17.19
N ASP A 349 -11.69 -0.78 15.96
CA ASP A 349 -10.62 -0.59 14.98
C ASP A 349 -10.87 0.71 14.22
N VAL A 350 -9.85 1.53 14.06
CA VAL A 350 -9.94 2.83 13.38
C VAL A 350 -8.78 2.95 12.40
N SER A 351 -9.04 3.48 11.21
CA SER A 351 -8.01 3.84 10.26
C SER A 351 -8.07 5.35 9.99
N GLN A 352 -6.96 6.05 10.19
CA GLN A 352 -6.84 7.47 9.83
C GLN A 352 -5.98 7.59 8.58
N ILE A 353 -6.50 8.29 7.58
CA ILE A 353 -5.71 8.69 6.40
C ILE A 353 -5.28 10.14 6.62
N ILE A 354 -3.96 10.36 6.61
CA ILE A 354 -3.36 11.69 6.72
C ILE A 354 -2.53 12.02 5.49
N HIS A 355 -2.41 13.31 5.21
CA HIS A 355 -1.51 13.86 4.21
C HIS A 355 -0.72 15.02 4.83
N ILE A 356 0.57 15.07 4.51
CA ILE A 356 1.46 16.15 4.92
C ILE A 356 1.97 16.78 3.64
N GLY A 357 1.58 18.03 3.40
CA GLY A 357 2.06 18.78 2.27
C GLY A 357 3.55 19.08 2.39
N ALA A 358 4.22 19.27 1.25
CA ALA A 358 5.66 19.50 1.21
C ALA A 358 6.06 20.74 2.03
N ASN A 359 5.31 21.84 1.88
CA ASN A 359 5.63 23.11 2.54
C ASN A 359 5.33 23.10 4.04
N GLU A 360 4.43 22.23 4.46
CA GLU A 360 3.98 22.06 5.85
C GLU A 360 4.89 21.09 6.62
N ALA A 361 5.57 20.17 5.94
CA ALA A 361 6.44 19.17 6.57
C ALA A 361 7.46 19.76 7.56
N PRO A 362 8.16 20.88 7.28
CA PRO A 362 9.05 21.50 8.27
C PRO A 362 8.36 21.97 9.54
N ARG A 363 7.13 22.49 9.45
CA ARG A 363 6.33 22.92 10.61
C ARG A 363 6.00 21.72 11.49
N VAL A 364 5.56 20.63 10.87
CA VAL A 364 5.25 19.37 11.56
C VAL A 364 6.46 18.83 12.31
N ILE A 365 7.63 18.79 11.66
CA ILE A 365 8.88 18.30 12.27
C ILE A 365 9.40 19.26 13.35
N SER A 366 9.23 20.57 13.20
CA SER A 366 9.60 21.53 14.26
C SER A 366 8.80 21.29 15.55
N ARG A 367 7.51 20.95 15.43
CA ARG A 367 6.65 20.67 16.59
C ARG A 367 6.88 19.30 17.22
N ALA A 368 6.95 18.26 16.40
CA ALA A 368 6.98 16.87 16.88
C ALA A 368 8.41 16.29 16.99
N GLY A 369 9.38 16.88 16.29
CA GLY A 369 10.77 16.41 16.18
C GLY A 369 10.97 15.27 15.16
N SER A 370 9.98 14.40 14.99
CA SER A 370 9.96 13.31 13.98
C SER A 370 8.52 12.94 13.63
N LEU A 371 8.33 12.22 12.51
CA LEU A 371 7.01 11.70 12.14
C LEU A 371 6.49 10.68 13.16
N GLN A 372 7.37 9.83 13.72
CA GLN A 372 6.95 8.85 14.73
C GLN A 372 6.43 9.54 16.00
N ASN A 373 7.07 10.63 16.43
CA ASN A 373 6.63 11.38 17.60
C ASN A 373 5.28 12.04 17.35
N LEU A 374 5.01 12.52 16.13
CA LEU A 374 3.69 13.03 15.77
C LEU A 374 2.62 11.94 15.93
N VAL A 375 2.91 10.71 15.45
CA VAL A 375 1.98 9.59 15.56
C VAL A 375 1.77 9.19 17.04
N ASP A 376 2.86 8.95 17.78
CA ASP A 376 2.82 8.43 19.16
C ASP A 376 2.27 9.44 20.17
N HIS A 377 2.61 10.74 20.02
CA HIS A 377 2.31 11.76 21.04
C HIS A 377 1.15 12.70 20.68
N VAL A 378 0.80 12.84 19.41
CA VAL A 378 -0.29 13.74 18.97
C VAL A 378 -1.47 12.94 18.45
N LEU A 379 -1.29 12.18 17.37
CA LEU A 379 -2.37 11.47 16.69
C LEU A 379 -3.00 10.38 17.57
N GLN A 380 -2.19 9.54 18.20
CA GLN A 380 -2.69 8.43 19.02
C GLN A 380 -3.54 8.90 20.22
N PRO A 381 -3.12 9.88 21.04
CA PRO A 381 -3.97 10.43 22.09
C PRO A 381 -5.21 11.15 21.55
N LEU A 382 -5.09 11.90 20.46
CA LEU A 382 -6.19 12.69 19.89
C LEU A 382 -7.33 11.78 19.41
N VAL A 383 -7.01 10.83 18.52
CA VAL A 383 -7.98 9.85 17.99
C VAL A 383 -8.54 8.99 19.12
N GLY A 384 -7.66 8.50 20.01
CA GLY A 384 -8.05 7.67 21.15
C GLY A 384 -8.97 8.37 22.15
N ASN A 385 -8.80 9.66 22.38
CA ASN A 385 -9.66 10.44 23.28
C ASN A 385 -11.01 10.76 22.62
N TYR A 386 -11.02 11.09 21.33
CA TYR A 386 -12.27 11.34 20.60
C TYR A 386 -13.20 10.12 20.66
N PHE A 387 -12.71 8.93 20.30
CA PHE A 387 -13.54 7.72 20.32
C PHE A 387 -13.92 7.27 21.73
N ARG A 388 -13.06 7.49 22.74
CA ARG A 388 -13.43 7.22 24.15
C ARG A 388 -14.54 8.12 24.65
N ASN A 389 -14.53 9.40 24.30
CA ASN A 389 -15.58 10.35 24.68
C ASN A 389 -16.86 10.08 23.88
N SER A 390 -16.75 9.94 22.55
CA SER A 390 -17.87 9.64 21.67
C SER A 390 -18.59 8.35 22.08
N ALA A 391 -17.88 7.30 22.49
CA ALA A 391 -18.53 6.08 22.97
C ALA A 391 -19.37 6.28 24.23
N GLN A 392 -18.99 7.19 25.14
CA GLN A 392 -19.69 7.40 26.41
C GLN A 392 -21.09 7.99 26.24
N ASP A 393 -21.33 8.72 25.14
CA ASP A 393 -22.60 9.40 24.88
C ASP A 393 -23.68 8.46 24.30
N TYR A 394 -23.29 7.27 23.83
CA TYR A 394 -24.18 6.38 23.08
C TYR A 394 -24.15 4.92 23.56
N THR A 395 -25.19 4.18 23.20
CA THR A 395 -25.24 2.72 23.43
C THR A 395 -24.43 1.99 22.36
N VAL A 396 -24.00 0.76 22.63
CA VAL A 396 -23.23 -0.04 21.63
C VAL A 396 -24.04 -0.25 20.35
N LEU A 397 -25.36 -0.43 20.48
CA LEU A 397 -26.25 -0.71 19.36
C LEU A 397 -26.50 0.52 18.48
N ASP A 398 -26.64 1.68 19.10
CA ASP A 398 -26.73 2.96 18.37
C ASP A 398 -25.42 3.25 17.65
N PHE A 399 -24.29 2.92 18.29
CA PHE A 399 -22.96 3.08 17.69
C PHE A 399 -22.75 2.16 16.47
N LEU A 400 -23.25 0.92 16.52
CA LEU A 400 -23.22 -0.04 15.41
C LEU A 400 -24.14 0.37 14.25
N SER A 401 -25.36 0.82 14.55
CA SER A 401 -26.36 1.16 13.53
C SER A 401 -26.09 2.48 12.82
N ALA A 402 -25.54 3.47 13.52
CA ALA A 402 -25.25 4.80 12.99
C ALA A 402 -23.76 4.99 12.61
N ARG A 403 -23.04 3.91 12.25
CA ARG A 403 -21.59 3.95 11.95
C ARG A 403 -21.20 5.02 10.93
N SER A 404 -21.94 5.15 9.82
CA SER A 404 -21.61 6.12 8.77
C SER A 404 -21.68 7.57 9.27
N HIS A 405 -22.71 7.90 10.04
CA HIS A 405 -22.85 9.23 10.63
C HIS A 405 -21.74 9.51 11.66
N ARG A 406 -21.33 8.49 12.42
CA ARG A 406 -20.20 8.61 13.36
C ARG A 406 -18.88 8.85 12.68
N GLN A 407 -18.68 8.19 11.55
CA GLN A 407 -17.49 8.34 10.77
C GLN A 407 -17.34 9.77 10.26
N GLU A 408 -18.43 10.35 9.76
CA GLU A 408 -18.46 11.74 9.28
C GLU A 408 -18.23 12.75 10.43
N GLU A 409 -18.87 12.53 11.58
CA GLU A 409 -18.65 13.34 12.80
C GLU A 409 -17.20 13.25 13.29
N ALA A 410 -16.63 12.04 13.30
CA ALA A 410 -15.25 11.79 13.68
C ALA A 410 -14.27 12.47 12.74
N ALA A 411 -14.48 12.32 11.43
CA ALA A 411 -13.65 12.95 10.41
C ALA A 411 -13.61 14.47 10.58
N SER A 412 -14.77 15.11 10.75
CA SER A 412 -14.83 16.57 10.94
C SER A 412 -14.13 17.03 12.22
N HIS A 413 -14.33 16.34 13.34
CA HIS A 413 -13.70 16.72 14.61
C HIS A 413 -12.18 16.49 14.58
N ILE A 414 -11.72 15.36 14.04
CA ILE A 414 -10.30 15.03 13.94
C ILE A 414 -9.61 15.95 12.92
N GLU A 415 -10.27 16.31 11.83
CA GLU A 415 -9.75 17.26 10.84
C GLU A 415 -9.46 18.63 11.47
N VAL A 416 -10.40 19.18 12.24
CA VAL A 416 -10.20 20.47 12.93
C VAL A 416 -9.02 20.42 13.89
N ALA A 417 -8.90 19.33 14.65
CA ALA A 417 -7.80 19.17 15.59
C ALA A 417 -6.44 18.94 14.91
N LEU A 418 -6.38 18.24 13.78
CA LEU A 418 -5.13 17.99 13.05
C LEU A 418 -4.64 19.20 12.25
N ARG A 419 -5.55 20.08 11.83
CA ARG A 419 -5.18 21.37 11.21
C ARG A 419 -4.33 22.23 12.16
N GLU A 420 -4.54 22.15 13.48
CA GLU A 420 -3.69 22.86 14.45
C GLU A 420 -2.24 22.40 14.40
N TYR A 421 -2.00 21.16 13.95
CA TYR A 421 -0.69 20.53 13.78
C TYR A 421 -0.12 20.65 12.36
N ASP A 422 -0.74 21.47 11.48
CA ASP A 422 -0.38 21.57 10.05
C ASP A 422 -0.40 20.21 9.32
N VAL A 423 -1.29 19.31 9.74
CA VAL A 423 -1.50 18.00 9.10
C VAL A 423 -2.91 17.93 8.53
N GLU A 424 -3.02 17.48 7.28
CA GLU A 424 -4.31 17.32 6.62
C GLU A 424 -4.88 15.93 6.92
N ALA A 425 -6.09 15.90 7.46
CA ALA A 425 -6.87 14.67 7.61
C ALA A 425 -7.73 14.47 6.36
N ILE A 426 -7.46 13.41 5.59
CA ILE A 426 -8.25 13.11 4.39
C ILE A 426 -9.53 12.39 4.77
N ASP A 427 -9.41 11.32 5.57
CA ASP A 427 -10.55 10.52 5.97
C ASP A 427 -10.25 9.78 7.28
N THR A 428 -11.28 9.56 8.08
CA THR A 428 -11.24 8.72 9.28
C THR A 428 -12.22 7.59 9.06
N LEU A 429 -11.74 6.36 8.93
CA LEU A 429 -12.58 5.19 8.73
C LEU A 429 -12.73 4.45 10.06
N ILE A 430 -13.97 4.14 10.42
CA ILE A 430 -14.24 3.19 11.50
C ILE A 430 -14.19 1.81 10.88
N GLY A 431 -13.37 0.90 11.40
CA GLY A 431 -13.24 -0.50 10.97
C GLY A 431 -14.25 -1.42 11.65
N ASP A 432 -13.79 -2.61 12.04
CA ASP A 432 -14.66 -3.58 12.70
C ASP A 432 -14.91 -3.19 14.17
N ILE A 433 -16.16 -3.36 14.58
CA ILE A 433 -16.60 -3.21 15.97
C ILE A 433 -16.83 -4.62 16.49
N THR A 434 -16.16 -5.00 17.57
CA THR A 434 -16.34 -6.31 18.20
C THR A 434 -17.23 -6.17 19.44
N PRO A 435 -18.57 -6.27 19.29
CA PRO A 435 -19.47 -6.17 20.43
C PRO A 435 -19.35 -7.39 21.35
N PRO A 436 -19.66 -7.25 22.66
CA PRO A 436 -19.73 -8.39 23.57
C PRO A 436 -20.83 -9.38 23.16
N GLU A 437 -20.54 -10.68 23.24
CA GLU A 437 -21.47 -11.76 22.87
C GLU A 437 -22.81 -11.71 23.64
N ALA A 438 -22.80 -11.17 24.86
CA ALA A 438 -23.99 -11.04 25.70
C ALA A 438 -25.09 -10.17 25.07
N LEU A 439 -24.73 -9.10 24.34
CA LEU A 439 -25.69 -8.22 23.67
C LEU A 439 -26.22 -8.82 22.36
N MET A 440 -25.39 -9.58 21.65
CA MET A 440 -25.81 -10.25 20.42
C MET A 440 -26.83 -11.35 20.72
N LYS A 441 -26.67 -12.06 21.84
CA LYS A 441 -27.64 -13.06 22.27
C LYS A 441 -29.02 -12.44 22.54
N THR A 442 -29.07 -11.34 23.29
CA THR A 442 -30.35 -10.68 23.60
C THR A 442 -31.01 -10.04 22.38
N GLN A 443 -30.24 -9.44 21.47
CA GLN A 443 -30.70 -8.95 20.17
C GLN A 443 -31.28 -10.06 19.31
N THR A 444 -30.55 -11.18 19.21
CA THR A 444 -30.96 -12.36 18.44
C THR A 444 -32.25 -12.94 19.02
N ASP A 445 -32.30 -13.13 20.35
CA ASP A 445 -33.48 -13.62 21.05
C ASP A 445 -34.68 -12.68 20.85
N ARG A 446 -34.48 -11.35 20.93
CA ARG A 446 -35.55 -10.37 20.71
C ARG A 446 -36.07 -10.38 19.26
N LYS A 447 -35.19 -10.48 18.27
CA LYS A 447 -35.56 -10.52 16.86
C LYS A 447 -36.26 -11.84 16.50
N ILE A 448 -35.81 -12.95 17.08
CA ILE A 448 -36.50 -14.25 17.00
C ILE A 448 -37.90 -14.13 17.61
N ALA A 449 -38.05 -13.49 18.78
CA ALA A 449 -39.36 -13.31 19.41
C ALA A 449 -40.31 -12.43 18.58
N GLU A 450 -39.82 -11.37 17.93
CA GLU A 450 -40.63 -10.54 17.03
C GLU A 450 -41.09 -11.31 15.79
N GLU A 451 -40.19 -12.07 15.15
CA GLU A 451 -40.55 -12.91 14.00
C GLU A 451 -41.49 -14.06 14.41
N GLN A 452 -41.32 -14.62 15.59
CA GLN A 452 -42.27 -15.58 16.18
C GLN A 452 -43.64 -14.94 16.42
N ARG A 453 -43.69 -13.71 16.97
CA ARG A 453 -44.95 -12.99 17.17
C ARG A 453 -45.68 -12.74 15.85
N LYS A 454 -44.98 -12.28 14.80
CA LYS A 454 -45.58 -12.14 13.46
C LYS A 454 -46.12 -13.48 12.94
N THR A 455 -45.37 -14.56 13.15
CA THR A 455 -45.80 -15.91 12.76
C THR A 455 -47.08 -16.31 13.50
N TYR A 456 -47.18 -16.04 14.80
CA TYR A 456 -48.39 -16.29 15.59
C TYR A 456 -49.58 -15.44 15.17
N GLU A 457 -49.38 -14.14 14.90
CA GLU A 457 -50.44 -13.24 14.39
C GLU A 457 -50.98 -13.74 13.04
N VAL A 458 -50.10 -14.19 12.15
CA VAL A 458 -50.49 -14.78 10.86
C VAL A 458 -51.24 -16.11 11.06
N GLN A 459 -50.79 -16.96 11.98
CA GLN A 459 -51.48 -18.21 12.33
C GLN A 459 -52.87 -17.96 12.93
N GLU A 460 -52.99 -16.99 13.85
CA GLU A 460 -54.26 -16.62 14.47
C GLU A 460 -55.25 -16.04 13.45
N ALA A 461 -54.78 -15.17 12.55
CA ALA A 461 -55.59 -14.64 11.45
C ALA A 461 -56.07 -15.76 10.51
N ALA A 462 -55.20 -16.71 10.17
CA ALA A 462 -55.55 -17.86 9.33
C ALA A 462 -56.57 -18.79 10.01
N GLU A 463 -56.41 -19.07 11.31
CA GLU A 463 -57.37 -19.88 12.08
C GLU A 463 -58.72 -19.18 12.26
N THR A 464 -58.73 -17.86 12.48
CA THR A 464 -59.97 -17.07 12.53
C THR A 464 -60.72 -17.14 11.20
N GLN A 465 -60.01 -16.98 10.09
CA GLN A 465 -60.58 -17.12 8.74
C GLN A 465 -61.12 -18.53 8.51
N ARG A 466 -60.39 -19.56 8.96
CA ARG A 466 -60.82 -20.96 8.88
C ARG A 466 -62.10 -21.22 9.68
N GLN A 467 -62.18 -20.70 10.91
CA GLN A 467 -63.37 -20.81 11.75
C GLN A 467 -64.59 -20.12 11.11
N GLN A 468 -64.41 -18.94 10.51
CA GLN A 468 -65.48 -18.26 9.77
C GLN A 468 -65.95 -19.07 8.57
N LEU A 469 -65.02 -19.63 7.78
CA LEU A 469 -65.34 -20.48 6.64
C LEU A 469 -66.10 -21.74 7.08
N VAL A 470 -65.64 -22.43 8.12
CA VAL A 470 -66.35 -23.60 8.69
C VAL A 470 -67.76 -23.21 9.15
N ARG A 471 -67.92 -22.07 9.83
CA ARG A 471 -69.23 -21.58 10.29
C ARG A 471 -70.16 -21.26 9.12
N GLN A 472 -69.66 -20.64 8.06
CA GLN A 472 -70.42 -20.35 6.85
C GLN A 472 -70.84 -21.63 6.11
N THR A 473 -69.91 -22.59 5.96
CA THR A 473 -70.23 -23.90 5.37
C THR A 473 -71.27 -24.65 6.20
N SER A 474 -71.14 -24.63 7.54
CA SER A 474 -72.09 -25.29 8.45
C SER A 474 -73.50 -24.67 8.34
N LEU A 475 -73.60 -23.34 8.24
CA LEU A 475 -74.87 -22.64 7.99
C LEU A 475 -75.47 -23.00 6.62
N ALA A 476 -74.64 -23.07 5.58
CA ALA A 476 -75.08 -23.49 4.25
C ALA A 476 -75.58 -24.94 4.22
N ASP A 477 -74.90 -25.86 4.92
CA ASP A 477 -75.31 -27.26 5.04
C ASP A 477 -76.64 -27.40 5.81
N ILE A 478 -76.84 -26.62 6.88
CA ILE A 478 -78.12 -26.55 7.59
C ILE A 478 -79.22 -26.02 6.65
N GLN A 479 -78.96 -24.98 5.87
CA GLN A 479 -79.91 -24.45 4.89
C GLN A 479 -80.28 -25.53 3.86
N HIS A 480 -79.30 -26.29 3.38
CA HIS A 480 -79.50 -27.36 2.41
C HIS A 480 -80.34 -28.52 2.98
N GLN A 481 -80.19 -28.83 4.27
CA GLN A 481 -81.00 -29.82 4.98
C GLN A 481 -82.44 -29.34 5.23
N VAL A 482 -82.65 -28.06 5.57
CA VAL A 482 -84.00 -27.49 5.75
C VAL A 482 -84.78 -27.48 4.44
N VAL A 483 -84.14 -27.07 3.33
CA VAL A 483 -84.79 -27.08 2.00
C VAL A 483 -85.12 -28.51 1.55
N GLY A 484 -84.23 -29.47 1.80
CA GLY A 484 -84.50 -30.88 1.50
C GLY A 484 -85.66 -31.46 2.31
N ALA A 485 -85.80 -31.09 3.58
CA ALA A 485 -86.91 -31.51 4.43
C ALA A 485 -88.25 -30.88 3.99
N GLU A 486 -88.27 -29.59 3.64
CA GLU A 486 -89.47 -28.91 3.12
C GLU A 486 -89.94 -29.49 1.78
N GLN A 487 -89.02 -29.75 0.85
CA GLN A 487 -89.35 -30.40 -0.42
C GLN A 487 -89.85 -31.84 -0.22
N GLY A 488 -89.30 -32.57 0.76
CA GLY A 488 -89.78 -33.92 1.12
C GLY A 488 -91.24 -33.94 1.58
N VAL A 489 -91.66 -32.97 2.40
CA VAL A 489 -93.06 -32.81 2.84
C VAL A 489 -93.97 -32.47 1.67
N GLN A 490 -93.52 -31.57 0.78
CA GLN A 490 -94.31 -31.15 -0.39
C GLN A 490 -94.48 -32.28 -1.41
N ILE A 491 -93.46 -33.12 -1.61
CA ILE A 491 -93.55 -34.32 -2.47
C ILE A 491 -94.53 -35.33 -1.89
N ALA A 492 -94.51 -35.57 -0.57
CA ALA A 492 -95.44 -36.48 0.09
C ALA A 492 -96.90 -35.99 -0.04
N GLU A 493 -97.14 -34.69 0.12
CA GLU A 493 -98.47 -34.09 -0.04
C GLU A 493 -98.96 -34.15 -1.50
N LEU A 494 -98.08 -33.91 -2.47
CA LEU A 494 -98.38 -34.07 -3.89
C LEU A 494 -98.70 -35.53 -4.25
N HIS A 495 -97.95 -36.49 -3.70
CA HIS A 495 -98.24 -37.92 -3.88
C HIS A 495 -99.60 -38.31 -3.30
N ALA A 496 -99.96 -37.80 -2.12
CA ALA A 496 -101.27 -38.04 -1.51
C ALA A 496 -102.41 -37.47 -2.37
N ARG A 497 -102.26 -36.24 -2.90
CA ARG A 497 -103.27 -35.62 -3.79
C ARG A 497 -103.39 -36.34 -5.14
N ALA A 498 -102.27 -36.84 -5.69
CA ALA A 498 -102.28 -37.63 -6.93
C ALA A 498 -103.04 -38.95 -6.74
N SER A 499 -102.84 -39.64 -5.62
CA SER A 499 -103.55 -40.88 -5.28
C SER A 499 -105.06 -40.69 -5.16
N VAL A 500 -105.52 -39.59 -4.54
CA VAL A 500 -106.95 -39.26 -4.44
C VAL A 500 -107.56 -39.01 -5.82
N ARG A 501 -106.91 -38.21 -6.67
CA ARG A 501 -107.38 -37.95 -8.05
C ARG A 501 -107.41 -39.19 -8.91
N GLN A 502 -106.44 -40.08 -8.77
CA GLN A 502 -106.42 -41.34 -9.50
C GLN A 502 -107.64 -42.20 -9.12
N SER A 503 -107.94 -42.30 -7.82
CA SER A 503 -109.10 -43.06 -7.33
C SER A 503 -110.44 -42.45 -7.77
N GLU A 504 -110.55 -41.12 -7.82
CA GLU A 504 -111.73 -40.42 -8.36
C GLU A 504 -111.93 -40.67 -9.85
N GLY A 505 -110.86 -40.56 -10.66
CA GLY A 505 -110.91 -40.84 -12.09
C GLY A 505 -111.26 -42.31 -12.41
N GLU A 506 -110.83 -43.25 -11.57
CA GLU A 506 -111.12 -44.68 -11.71
C GLU A 506 -112.59 -45.00 -11.38
N ALA A 507 -113.17 -44.33 -10.37
CA ALA A 507 -114.59 -44.42 -10.05
C ALA A 507 -115.48 -43.82 -11.16
N GLU A 508 -115.07 -42.70 -11.74
CA GLU A 508 -115.80 -42.04 -12.83
C GLU A 508 -115.72 -42.83 -14.15
N SER A 509 -114.56 -43.41 -14.47
CA SER A 509 -114.36 -44.33 -15.60
C SER A 509 -115.22 -45.59 -15.49
N THR A 510 -115.37 -46.13 -14.27
CA THR A 510 -116.21 -47.31 -14.02
C THR A 510 -117.71 -46.99 -14.18
N ARG A 511 -118.17 -45.79 -13.78
CA ARG A 511 -119.54 -45.34 -14.04
C ARG A 511 -119.82 -45.14 -15.53
N LEU A 512 -118.89 -44.55 -16.27
CA LEU A 512 -119.02 -44.35 -17.72
C LEU A 512 -119.06 -45.68 -18.49
N ARG A 513 -118.25 -46.67 -18.11
CA ARG A 513 -118.33 -48.03 -18.68
C ARG A 513 -119.67 -48.72 -18.38
N ALA A 514 -120.18 -48.63 -17.15
CA ALA A 514 -121.46 -49.23 -16.79
C ALA A 514 -122.66 -48.63 -17.55
N GLY A 515 -122.61 -47.33 -17.88
CA GLY A 515 -123.61 -46.68 -18.75
C GLY A 515 -123.55 -47.15 -20.20
N GLY A 516 -122.33 -47.27 -20.77
CA GLY A 516 -122.12 -47.73 -22.14
C GLY A 516 -122.55 -49.19 -22.37
N ASP A 517 -122.32 -50.06 -21.40
CA ASP A 517 -122.70 -51.47 -21.48
C ASP A 517 -124.22 -51.68 -21.45
N SER A 518 -124.98 -50.81 -20.75
CA SER A 518 -126.45 -50.86 -20.71
C SER A 518 -127.07 -50.51 -22.07
N ASP A 519 -126.50 -49.51 -22.76
CA ASP A 519 -126.96 -49.08 -24.08
C ASP A 519 -126.59 -50.10 -25.18
N ALA A 520 -125.41 -50.73 -25.06
CA ALA A 520 -124.98 -51.80 -25.93
C ALA A 520 -125.85 -53.07 -25.79
N ILE A 521 -126.23 -53.46 -24.57
CA ILE A 521 -127.10 -54.63 -24.34
C ILE A 521 -128.52 -54.38 -24.86
N ARG A 522 -129.05 -53.16 -24.73
CA ARG A 522 -130.38 -52.80 -25.26
C ARG A 522 -130.42 -52.79 -26.79
N ALA A 523 -129.38 -52.27 -27.44
CA ALA A 523 -129.26 -52.28 -28.90
C ALA A 523 -129.11 -53.71 -29.46
N THR A 524 -128.30 -54.55 -28.83
CA THR A 524 -128.13 -55.95 -29.23
C THR A 524 -129.37 -56.80 -28.94
N GLY A 525 -130.10 -56.52 -27.86
CA GLY A 525 -131.39 -57.15 -27.55
C GLY A 525 -132.47 -56.83 -28.58
N GLN A 526 -132.58 -55.56 -29.00
CA GLN A 526 -133.48 -55.15 -30.09
C GLN A 526 -133.09 -55.77 -31.43
N ALA A 527 -131.81 -55.77 -31.77
CA ALA A 527 -131.32 -56.38 -33.01
C ALA A 527 -131.55 -57.90 -33.06
N LYS A 528 -131.36 -58.62 -31.93
CA LYS A 528 -131.70 -60.05 -31.84
C LYS A 528 -133.19 -60.32 -31.95
N ALA A 529 -134.03 -59.50 -31.32
CA ALA A 529 -135.49 -59.63 -31.43
C ALA A 529 -135.97 -59.42 -32.88
N GLU A 530 -135.41 -58.44 -33.58
CA GLU A 530 -135.70 -58.18 -34.99
C GLU A 530 -135.22 -59.32 -35.89
N ALA A 531 -134.00 -59.84 -35.66
CA ALA A 531 -133.45 -60.99 -36.37
C ALA A 531 -134.29 -62.26 -36.16
N TYR A 532 -134.79 -62.50 -34.95
CA TYR A 532 -135.71 -63.60 -34.68
C TYR A 532 -137.05 -63.43 -35.40
N ARG A 533 -137.58 -62.21 -35.46
CA ARG A 533 -138.83 -61.92 -36.18
C ARG A 533 -138.71 -62.22 -37.67
N VAL A 534 -137.68 -61.69 -38.31
CA VAL A 534 -137.42 -61.91 -39.75
C VAL A 534 -137.07 -63.38 -40.03
N GLY A 535 -136.30 -64.03 -39.16
CA GLY A 535 -135.94 -65.45 -39.29
C GLY A 535 -137.14 -66.40 -39.23
N VAL A 536 -138.10 -66.13 -38.35
CA VAL A 536 -139.34 -66.92 -38.26
C VAL A 536 -140.26 -66.66 -39.47
N GLU A 537 -140.32 -65.43 -39.97
CA GLU A 537 -141.16 -65.04 -41.11
C GLU A 537 -140.67 -65.64 -42.44
N ALA A 538 -139.35 -65.82 -42.61
CA ALA A 538 -138.75 -66.35 -43.84
C ALA A 538 -138.70 -67.88 -43.92
N LEU A 539 -138.55 -68.59 -42.79
CA LEU A 539 -138.24 -70.03 -42.76
C LEU A 539 -139.37 -70.90 -42.19
N GLY A 540 -140.42 -70.32 -41.60
CA GLY A 540 -141.50 -71.06 -40.94
C GLY A 540 -141.06 -71.63 -39.58
N SER A 541 -141.99 -71.64 -38.62
CA SER A 541 -141.69 -71.87 -37.19
C SER A 541 -140.95 -73.19 -36.90
N GLN A 542 -141.24 -74.26 -37.65
CA GLN A 542 -140.63 -75.58 -37.42
C GLN A 542 -139.20 -75.69 -37.95
N ASN A 543 -138.88 -75.08 -39.10
CA ASN A 543 -137.53 -75.19 -39.68
C ASN A 543 -136.53 -74.24 -39.03
N TYR A 544 -136.97 -73.04 -38.60
CA TYR A 544 -136.10 -72.08 -37.91
C TYR A 544 -135.63 -72.62 -36.54
N ALA A 545 -136.51 -73.30 -35.79
CA ALA A 545 -136.17 -73.90 -34.50
C ALA A 545 -135.08 -74.98 -34.62
N LEU A 546 -135.09 -75.79 -35.69
CA LEU A 546 -134.09 -76.82 -35.91
C LEU A 546 -132.71 -76.23 -36.26
N ILE A 547 -132.66 -75.18 -37.09
CA ILE A 547 -131.41 -74.47 -37.40
C ILE A 547 -130.86 -73.81 -36.13
N GLN A 548 -131.70 -73.14 -35.35
CA GLN A 548 -131.26 -72.48 -34.10
C GLN A 548 -130.74 -73.51 -33.08
N LEU A 549 -131.38 -74.68 -32.99
CA LEU A 549 -130.92 -75.78 -32.13
C LEU A 549 -129.56 -76.31 -32.58
N MET A 550 -129.36 -76.55 -33.88
CA MET A 550 -128.07 -76.99 -34.44
C MET A 550 -126.96 -75.93 -34.27
N GLN A 551 -127.31 -74.65 -34.39
CA GLN A 551 -126.37 -73.54 -34.24
C GLN A 551 -125.93 -73.35 -32.79
N ILE A 552 -126.86 -73.49 -31.82
CA ILE A 552 -126.54 -73.47 -30.39
C ILE A 552 -125.69 -74.68 -29.98
N ILE A 553 -125.91 -75.87 -30.58
CA ILE A 553 -125.07 -77.05 -30.36
C ILE A 553 -123.65 -76.84 -30.92
N GLY A 554 -123.51 -76.12 -32.05
CA GLY A 554 -122.22 -75.76 -32.64
C GLY A 554 -121.44 -74.67 -31.88
N GLU A 555 -122.10 -73.58 -31.44
CA GLU A 555 -121.44 -72.45 -30.76
C GLU A 555 -121.03 -72.75 -29.31
N ARG A 556 -121.70 -73.70 -28.64
CA ARG A 556 -121.32 -74.12 -27.29
C ARG A 556 -120.29 -75.25 -27.24
N ASN A 557 -119.78 -75.68 -28.40
CA ASN A 557 -118.64 -76.61 -28.55
C ASN A 557 -118.71 -77.84 -27.62
N VAL A 558 -119.89 -78.45 -27.51
CA VAL A 558 -120.15 -79.58 -26.60
C VAL A 558 -119.68 -80.88 -27.26
N GLN A 559 -118.51 -81.39 -26.85
CA GLN A 559 -117.89 -82.63 -27.36
C GLN A 559 -118.59 -83.92 -26.86
N VAL A 560 -118.86 -84.86 -27.76
CA VAL A 560 -119.45 -86.20 -27.48
C VAL A 560 -118.63 -87.31 -28.15
N VAL A 561 -117.45 -87.63 -27.60
CA VAL A 561 -116.84 -88.98 -27.50
C VAL A 561 -115.61 -88.88 -26.56
N PRO A 562 -115.39 -89.82 -25.62
CA PRO A 562 -114.23 -89.79 -24.72
C PRO A 562 -113.10 -90.69 -25.23
N ASP A 563 -111.86 -90.23 -25.17
CA ASP A 563 -110.69 -91.11 -25.11
C ASP A 563 -109.63 -90.53 -24.18
N VAL A 564 -109.58 -91.12 -22.99
CA VAL A 564 -108.38 -91.21 -22.17
C VAL A 564 -107.60 -92.41 -22.72
N ALA A 565 -106.38 -92.20 -23.19
CA ALA A 565 -105.48 -93.30 -23.54
C ALA A 565 -104.18 -93.17 -22.76
N VAL A 566 -104.14 -93.83 -21.59
CA VAL A 566 -102.92 -94.31 -20.94
C VAL A 566 -102.96 -95.83 -21.01
N THR A 567 -102.18 -96.41 -21.91
CA THR A 567 -101.74 -97.82 -21.94
C THR A 567 -100.54 -97.85 -22.90
N GLY A 568 -99.36 -98.43 -22.65
CA GLY A 568 -98.88 -99.34 -21.62
C GLY A 568 -97.91 -100.32 -22.29
N GLY A 569 -96.59 -100.14 -22.06
CA GLY A 569 -95.49 -101.02 -22.49
C GLY A 569 -94.63 -100.40 -23.62
N GLN A 570 -93.33 -100.11 -23.48
CA GLN A 570 -92.30 -100.70 -22.62
C GLN A 570 -91.10 -99.72 -22.48
N GLY A 571 -90.83 -99.23 -21.26
CA GLY A 571 -89.54 -98.59 -20.87
C GLY A 571 -89.57 -97.09 -20.53
N GLY A 572 -89.37 -96.74 -19.24
CA GLY A 572 -88.73 -95.48 -18.82
C GLY A 572 -89.60 -94.31 -18.31
N ASN A 573 -89.41 -93.96 -17.02
CA ASN A 573 -89.60 -92.65 -16.33
C ASN A 573 -90.31 -91.48 -17.05
N GLY A 574 -91.38 -90.92 -16.47
CA GLY A 574 -91.99 -89.67 -16.98
C GLY A 574 -92.89 -88.83 -16.06
N LEU A 575 -93.27 -89.30 -14.86
CA LEU A 575 -94.11 -88.52 -13.93
C LEU A 575 -93.34 -87.50 -13.07
N MET A 576 -92.01 -87.60 -13.04
CA MET A 576 -91.15 -86.56 -12.48
C MET A 576 -90.83 -85.45 -13.50
N ASP A 577 -91.00 -85.73 -14.80
CA ASP A 577 -90.69 -84.80 -15.90
C ASP A 577 -91.80 -83.76 -16.13
N ALA A 578 -93.06 -84.15 -15.92
CA ALA A 578 -94.20 -83.24 -15.96
C ALA A 578 -94.21 -82.22 -14.79
N LEU A 579 -93.61 -82.57 -13.64
CA LEU A 579 -93.48 -81.67 -12.49
C LEU A 579 -92.18 -80.86 -12.52
N MET A 580 -91.08 -81.40 -13.06
CA MET A 580 -89.84 -80.64 -13.28
C MET A 580 -89.97 -79.59 -14.38
N ALA A 581 -90.78 -79.83 -15.43
CA ALA A 581 -91.04 -78.82 -16.47
C ALA A 581 -91.74 -77.57 -15.93
N LEU A 582 -92.55 -77.71 -14.87
CA LEU A 582 -93.24 -76.59 -14.23
C LEU A 582 -92.36 -75.83 -13.22
N MET A 583 -91.34 -76.48 -12.65
CA MET A 583 -90.38 -75.88 -11.71
C MET A 583 -89.16 -75.24 -12.42
N VAL A 584 -88.62 -75.84 -13.48
CA VAL A 584 -87.51 -75.28 -14.27
C VAL A 584 -87.88 -73.98 -14.98
N ARG A 585 -89.16 -73.79 -15.36
CA ARG A 585 -89.62 -72.52 -15.92
C ARG A 585 -89.52 -71.35 -14.92
N ARG A 586 -89.59 -71.64 -13.62
CA ARG A 586 -89.58 -70.63 -12.56
C ARG A 586 -88.16 -70.19 -12.16
N ASP A 587 -87.16 -71.05 -12.35
CA ASP A 587 -85.76 -70.76 -12.03
C ASP A 587 -84.97 -70.11 -13.18
N VAL A 588 -85.48 -70.16 -14.43
CA VAL A 588 -84.80 -69.59 -15.61
C VAL A 588 -84.95 -68.06 -15.73
N GLU A 589 -86.03 -67.44 -15.24
CA GLU A 589 -86.16 -65.96 -15.28
C GLU A 589 -85.29 -65.23 -14.22
N ALA A 590 -84.88 -65.92 -13.14
CA ALA A 590 -84.08 -65.31 -12.07
C ALA A 590 -82.55 -65.30 -12.35
N ALA A 591 -82.10 -65.97 -13.43
CA ALA A 591 -80.67 -66.07 -13.78
C ALA A 591 -80.21 -65.06 -14.86
N GLU A 592 -81.13 -64.38 -15.55
CA GLU A 592 -80.78 -63.32 -16.53
C GLU A 592 -80.37 -62.00 -15.84
N THR A 593 -80.68 -61.82 -14.55
CA THR A 593 -80.29 -60.62 -13.77
C THR A 593 -78.85 -60.66 -13.20
N ARG A 594 -78.03 -61.68 -13.51
CA ARG A 594 -76.62 -61.78 -13.06
C ARG A 594 -75.56 -61.86 -14.15
N LYS A 595 -75.92 -61.79 -15.45
CA LYS A 595 -74.96 -61.93 -16.57
C LYS A 595 -74.56 -60.64 -17.30
N ILE A 596 -74.87 -59.46 -16.73
CA ILE A 596 -74.36 -58.15 -17.20
C ILE A 596 -73.26 -57.59 -16.26
N LEU A 597 -72.80 -58.37 -15.28
CA LEU A 597 -71.63 -58.04 -14.45
C LEU A 597 -70.56 -59.14 -14.56
N HIS A 598 -69.97 -59.28 -15.75
CA HIS A 598 -68.52 -59.43 -15.93
C HIS A 598 -68.17 -59.38 -17.41
N ASN A 599 -68.01 -58.17 -17.93
CA ASN A 599 -66.92 -57.81 -18.84
C ASN A 599 -66.63 -56.32 -18.67
#